data_AF-A0A1H0CBK6-F1
#
_entry.id   AF-A0A1H0CBK6-F1
#
_cell.length_a   1.000
_cell.length_b   1.000
_cell.length_c   1.000
_cell.angle_alpha   90.00
_cell.angle_beta   90.00
_cell.angle_gamma   90.00
#
_symmetry.space_group_name_H-M   'P 1'
#
loop_
_entity.id
_entity.type
_entity.pdbx_description
1 polymer ?
#
loop_
_entity_poly.entity_id
_entity_poly.type
_entity_poly.pdbx_seq_one_letter_code
_entity_poly.pdbx_strand_id
1 'polypeptide(L)'
;MSEDLFGNEVPDEQTPAKPPMRSTTNDMNVIADVLRAACSSEPYVLVGPGQRVYRRVDKATMRPVARWEDSAVHQMVKSGLLSLGGQHLLRSGAVQGRATSVLVPSSTRSKLKRWENLSNLQSWRTG
;
A
#
# COMPACT_ATOMS: atom_id res chain seq x y z
N MET A 1 -11.87 21.06 -32.62
CA MET A 1 -12.72 22.17 -32.18
C MET A 1 -14.14 21.66 -32.31
N SER A 2 -14.81 21.44 -31.19
CA SER A 2 -16.19 20.93 -31.17
C SER A 2 -17.11 22.08 -30.80
N GLU A 3 -18.04 22.42 -31.69
CA GLU A 3 -19.06 23.45 -31.46
C GLU A 3 -20.31 22.78 -30.88
N ASP A 4 -21.00 23.45 -29.96
CA ASP A 4 -22.30 22.97 -29.44
C ASP A 4 -23.40 23.12 -30.52
N LEU A 5 -24.54 22.46 -30.31
CA LEU A 5 -25.73 22.47 -31.18
C LEU A 5 -26.31 23.87 -31.48
N PHE A 6 -25.83 24.92 -30.81
CA PHE A 6 -26.23 26.31 -30.99
C PHE A 6 -25.09 27.22 -31.49
N GLY A 7 -23.95 26.66 -31.92
CA GLY A 7 -22.85 27.40 -32.56
C GLY A 7 -21.97 28.21 -31.60
N ASN A 8 -21.96 27.87 -30.31
CA ASN A 8 -21.05 28.45 -29.34
C ASN A 8 -19.81 27.57 -29.18
N GLU A 9 -18.62 28.17 -29.11
CA GLU A 9 -17.38 27.45 -28.76
C GLU A 9 -17.49 26.90 -27.35
N VAL A 10 -17.48 25.58 -27.21
CA VAL A 10 -17.42 24.91 -25.90
C VAL A 10 -15.95 24.78 -25.52
N PRO A 11 -15.50 25.36 -24.39
CA PRO A 11 -14.17 25.10 -23.88
C PRO A 11 -14.03 23.60 -23.60
N ASP A 12 -13.02 22.96 -24.19
CA ASP A 12 -12.65 21.57 -23.91
C ASP A 12 -12.47 21.41 -22.40
N GLU A 13 -13.48 20.84 -21.74
CA GLU A 13 -13.45 20.61 -20.30
C GLU A 13 -12.42 19.51 -20.05
N GLN A 14 -11.20 19.94 -19.75
CA GLN A 14 -10.08 19.08 -19.38
C GLN A 14 -10.54 18.21 -18.21
N THR A 15 -10.96 16.99 -18.54
CA THR A 15 -11.34 15.99 -17.55
C THR A 15 -10.13 15.84 -16.62
N PRO A 16 -10.26 16.08 -15.30
CA PRO A 16 -9.12 15.96 -14.41
C PRO A 16 -8.58 14.54 -14.55
N ALA A 17 -7.31 14.44 -14.95
CA ALA A 17 -6.66 13.17 -15.21
C ALA A 17 -6.83 12.27 -13.99
N LYS A 18 -7.65 11.22 -14.13
CA LYS A 18 -7.82 10.20 -13.09
C LYS A 18 -6.41 9.71 -12.72
N PRO A 19 -6.02 9.73 -11.44
CA PRO A 19 -4.74 9.18 -11.05
C PRO A 19 -4.65 7.73 -11.56
N PRO A 20 -3.48 7.27 -12.03
CA PRO A 20 -3.34 5.94 -12.60
C PRO A 20 -3.90 4.91 -11.61
N MET A 21 -4.90 4.13 -12.06
CA MET A 21 -5.45 3.04 -11.28
C MET A 21 -4.32 2.07 -10.98
N ARG A 22 -3.96 1.94 -9.69
CA ARG A 22 -3.00 0.93 -9.24
C ARG A 22 -3.64 -0.44 -9.50
N SER A 23 -2.88 -1.34 -10.13
CA SER A 23 -3.36 -2.70 -10.43
C SER A 23 -3.81 -3.37 -9.14
N THR A 24 -5.05 -3.87 -9.13
CA THR A 24 -5.58 -4.60 -7.97
C THR A 24 -4.93 -5.98 -7.95
N THR A 25 -4.09 -6.23 -6.96
CA THR A 25 -3.46 -7.53 -6.75
C THR A 25 -4.47 -8.45 -6.04
N ASN A 26 -4.91 -9.51 -6.72
CA ASN A 26 -5.78 -10.55 -6.14
C ASN A 26 -5.01 -11.83 -5.76
N ASP A 27 -3.68 -11.78 -5.78
CA ASP A 27 -2.85 -12.90 -5.36
C ASP A 27 -2.77 -12.93 -3.83
N MET A 28 -3.39 -13.95 -3.23
CA MET A 28 -3.39 -14.15 -1.78
C MET A 28 -2.00 -14.37 -1.20
N ASN A 29 -1.05 -14.91 -1.97
CA ASN A 29 0.34 -15.06 -1.54
C ASN A 29 1.01 -13.69 -1.40
N VAL A 30 0.77 -12.79 -2.35
CA VAL A 30 1.29 -11.42 -2.30
C VAL A 30 0.72 -10.65 -1.10
N ILE A 31 -0.59 -10.81 -0.84
CA ILE A 31 -1.23 -10.19 0.33
C ILE A 31 -0.62 -10.75 1.63
N ALA A 32 -0.44 -12.06 1.72
CA ALA A 32 0.17 -12.70 2.88
C ALA A 32 1.62 -12.23 3.09
N ASP A 33 2.42 -12.15 2.04
CA ASP A 33 3.81 -11.67 2.12
C ASP A 33 3.89 -10.22 2.57
N VAL A 34 3.04 -9.35 2.04
CA VAL A 34 2.95 -7.95 2.49
C VAL A 34 2.51 -7.88 3.94
N LEU A 35 1.55 -8.70 4.39
CA LEU A 35 1.13 -8.74 5.79
C LEU A 35 2.25 -9.24 6.73
N ARG A 36 2.98 -10.28 6.35
CA ARG A 36 4.13 -10.80 7.11
C ARG A 36 5.22 -9.74 7.24
N ALA A 37 5.54 -9.07 6.13
CA ALA A 37 6.50 -7.96 6.14
C ALA A 37 6.02 -6.81 7.02
N ALA A 38 4.74 -6.43 6.94
CA ALA A 38 4.16 -5.37 7.76
C ALA A 38 4.13 -5.70 9.26
N CYS A 39 4.05 -7.00 9.61
CA CYS A 39 4.08 -7.48 10.99
C CYS A 39 5.51 -7.68 11.54
N SER A 40 6.53 -7.63 10.68
CA SER A 40 7.93 -7.80 11.07
C SER A 40 8.48 -6.54 11.75
N SER A 41 9.74 -6.58 12.19
CA SER A 41 10.45 -5.44 12.79
C SER A 41 10.62 -4.24 11.85
N GLU A 42 10.38 -4.42 10.55
CA GLU A 42 10.52 -3.42 9.48
C GLU A 42 9.15 -3.03 8.88
N PRO A 43 8.32 -2.26 9.59
CA PRO A 43 6.99 -1.90 9.10
C PRO A 43 7.06 -0.95 7.89
N TYR A 44 5.97 -0.92 7.12
CA TYR A 44 5.82 0.02 6.01
C TYR A 44 5.53 1.44 6.51
N VAL A 45 5.96 2.42 5.73
CA VAL A 45 5.69 3.84 5.94
C VAL A 45 5.36 4.52 4.62
N LEU A 46 4.50 5.55 4.66
CA LEU A 46 4.09 6.35 3.50
C LEU A 46 4.71 7.73 3.55
N VAL A 47 5.35 8.19 2.48
CA VAL A 47 6.09 9.47 2.46
C VAL A 47 5.53 10.42 1.42
N GLY A 48 5.35 11.68 1.83
CA GLY A 48 5.04 12.80 0.94
C GLY A 48 3.61 12.82 0.39
N PRO A 49 3.30 13.79 -0.50
CA PRO A 49 1.95 13.99 -1.03
C PRO A 49 1.49 12.82 -1.92
N GLY A 50 2.42 12.18 -2.63
CA GLY A 50 2.15 10.98 -3.42
C GLY A 50 1.97 9.71 -2.59
N GLN A 51 2.13 9.79 -1.26
CA GLN A 51 2.07 8.67 -0.33
C GLN A 51 2.88 7.48 -0.85
N ARG A 52 4.16 7.68 -1.18
CA ARG A 52 4.98 6.56 -1.68
C ARG A 52 5.32 5.60 -0.54
N VAL A 53 5.24 4.30 -0.79
CA VAL A 53 5.57 3.28 0.21
C VAL A 53 7.08 3.11 0.34
N TYR A 54 7.54 3.05 1.58
CA TYR A 54 8.90 2.68 1.97
C TYR A 54 8.82 1.62 3.07
N ARG A 55 9.88 0.82 3.23
CA ARG A 55 10.10 0.00 4.42
C ARG A 55 10.99 0.72 5.40
N ARG A 56 10.62 0.71 6.67
CA ARG A 56 11.47 1.20 7.74
C ARG A 56 12.59 0.19 7.99
N VAL A 57 13.84 0.64 7.94
CA VAL A 57 15.02 -0.20 8.25
C VAL A 57 15.43 0.04 9.71
N ASP A 58 15.47 1.33 10.11
CA ASP A 58 15.90 1.75 11.44
C ASP A 58 14.93 2.78 12.04
N LYS A 59 15.27 3.27 13.24
CA LYS A 59 14.50 4.36 13.87
C LYS A 59 14.41 5.62 13.01
N ALA A 60 15.43 5.91 12.21
CA ALA A 60 15.52 7.12 11.38
C ALA A 60 15.58 6.83 9.87
N THR A 61 15.80 5.59 9.45
CA THR A 61 16.11 5.25 8.05
C THR A 61 15.02 4.40 7.41
N MET A 62 14.77 4.63 6.12
CA MET A 62 13.81 3.90 5.32
C MET A 62 14.35 3.61 3.91
N ARG A 63 13.87 2.54 3.28
CA ARG A 63 14.23 2.11 1.92
C ARG A 63 13.01 2.05 1.01
N PRO A 64 13.15 2.42 -0.28
CA PRO A 64 12.05 2.30 -1.22
C PRO A 64 11.68 0.83 -1.42
N VAL A 65 10.39 0.58 -1.67
CA VAL A 65 9.90 -0.77 -1.98
C VAL A 65 9.70 -0.94 -3.49
N ALA A 66 9.57 -2.18 -3.92
CA ALA A 66 9.20 -2.48 -5.29
C ALA A 66 7.77 -1.97 -5.60
N ARG A 67 7.50 -1.63 -6.88
CA ARG A 67 6.21 -1.06 -7.31
C ARG A 67 5.00 -1.95 -7.00
N TRP A 68 5.20 -3.27 -7.00
CA TRP A 68 4.15 -4.24 -6.67
C TRP A 68 3.81 -4.20 -5.17
N GLU A 69 4.81 -4.05 -4.29
CA GLU A 69 4.59 -3.87 -2.84
C GLU A 69 3.87 -2.55 -2.59
N ASP A 70 4.28 -1.48 -3.25
CA ASP A 70 3.63 -0.18 -3.15
C ASP A 70 2.13 -0.27 -3.50
N SER A 71 1.81 -0.89 -4.63
CA SER A 71 0.42 -1.07 -5.07
C SER A 71 -0.40 -1.92 -4.10
N ALA A 72 0.18 -3.02 -3.59
CA ALA A 72 -0.47 -3.92 -2.66
C ALA A 72 -0.74 -3.25 -1.29
N VAL A 73 0.23 -2.53 -0.73
CA VAL A 73 0.06 -1.80 0.54
C VAL A 73 -1.06 -0.78 0.43
N HIS A 74 -1.13 -0.02 -0.67
CA HIS A 74 -2.22 0.93 -0.88
C HIS A 74 -3.59 0.28 -1.00
N GLN A 75 -3.67 -0.84 -1.73
CA GLN A 75 -4.91 -1.61 -1.81
C GLN A 75 -5.34 -2.10 -0.42
N MET A 76 -4.40 -2.59 0.38
CA MET A 76 -4.68 -3.11 1.72
C MET A 76 -5.07 -2.03 2.73
N VAL A 77 -4.50 -0.83 2.60
CA VAL A 77 -4.95 0.35 3.36
C VAL A 77 -6.38 0.72 2.95
N LYS A 78 -6.66 0.76 1.64
CA LYS A 78 -7.99 1.08 1.12
C LYS A 78 -9.04 0.04 1.53
N SER A 79 -8.67 -1.23 1.63
CA SER A 79 -9.56 -2.32 2.06
C SER A 79 -9.67 -2.46 3.57
N GLY A 80 -8.99 -1.61 4.35
CA GLY A 80 -8.99 -1.66 5.83
C GLY A 80 -8.24 -2.85 6.43
N LEU A 81 -7.43 -3.57 5.64
CA LEU A 81 -6.53 -4.61 6.16
C LEU A 81 -5.30 -3.99 6.84
N LEU A 82 -4.90 -2.79 6.40
CA LEU A 82 -3.87 -1.97 7.03
C LEU A 82 -4.48 -0.63 7.45
N SER A 83 -3.88 0.03 8.43
CA SER A 83 -4.32 1.34 8.91
C SER A 83 -3.16 2.32 8.96
N LEU A 84 -3.47 3.60 8.82
CA LEU A 84 -2.48 4.66 8.96
C LEU A 84 -2.35 5.03 10.43
N GLY A 85 -1.11 5.18 10.89
CA GLY A 85 -0.75 5.55 12.25
C GLY A 85 -0.14 6.95 12.33
N GLY A 86 0.74 7.12 13.33
CA GLY A 86 1.45 8.38 13.57
C GLY A 86 2.44 8.74 12.48
N GLN A 87 2.83 10.01 12.46
CA GLN A 87 3.85 10.55 11.58
C GLN A 87 5.22 10.61 12.26
N HIS A 88 6.26 10.26 11.52
CA HIS A 88 7.65 10.32 11.96
C HIS A 88 8.52 10.93 10.89
N LEU A 89 9.64 11.53 11.28
CA LEU A 89 10.62 12.05 10.34
C LEU A 89 11.60 10.92 10.00
N LEU A 90 11.64 10.51 8.74
CA LEU A 90 12.51 9.44 8.27
C LEU A 90 13.31 9.90 7.04
N ARG A 91 14.47 9.27 6.82
CA ARG A 91 15.34 9.54 5.68
C ARG A 91 15.56 8.30 4.82
N SER A 92 15.64 8.50 3.51
CA SER A 92 16.05 7.51 2.52
C SER A 92 17.18 8.12 1.67
N GLY A 93 18.43 7.73 1.95
CA GLY A 93 19.60 8.38 1.36
C GLY A 93 19.63 9.88 1.66
N ALA A 94 19.69 10.71 0.62
CA ALA A 94 19.67 12.18 0.72
C ALA A 94 18.26 12.77 0.95
N VAL A 95 17.20 11.96 0.84
CA VAL A 95 15.81 12.44 0.94
C VAL A 95 15.32 12.29 2.38
N GLN A 96 14.90 13.39 2.99
CA GLN A 96 14.25 13.40 4.31
C GLN A 96 12.78 13.81 4.15
N GLY A 97 11.88 13.11 4.83
CA GLY A 97 10.45 13.37 4.69
C GLY A 97 9.64 12.98 5.92
N ARG A 98 8.47 13.59 6.05
CA ARG A 98 7.43 13.13 6.98
C ARG A 98 6.84 11.83 6.44
N ALA A 99 6.97 10.78 7.23
CA ALA A 99 6.54 9.43 6.94
C ALA A 99 5.40 9.03 7.86
N THR A 100 4.27 8.59 7.32
CA THR A 100 3.14 8.06 8.07
C THR A 100 3.33 6.56 8.27
N SER A 101 3.28 6.09 9.52
CA SER A 101 3.39 4.66 9.82
C SER A 101 2.20 3.88 9.28
N VAL A 102 2.46 2.71 8.71
CA VAL A 102 1.41 1.75 8.36
C VAL A 102 1.36 0.68 9.45
N LEU A 103 0.18 0.55 10.06
CA LEU A 103 -0.09 -0.35 11.16
C LEU A 103 -0.92 -1.53 10.69
N VAL A 104 -0.72 -2.68 11.34
CA VAL A 104 -1.55 -3.86 11.14
C VAL A 104 -2.56 -3.96 12.29
N PRO A 105 -3.88 -3.81 12.02
CA PRO A 105 -4.92 -4.00 13.01
C PRO A 105 -4.85 -5.38 13.68
N SER A 106 -5.32 -5.48 14.92
CA SER A 106 -5.36 -6.75 15.66
C SER A 106 -6.24 -7.80 14.97
N SER A 107 -7.34 -7.36 14.36
CA SER A 107 -8.23 -8.21 13.55
C SER A 107 -7.51 -8.81 12.34
N THR A 108 -6.72 -8.02 11.62
CA THR A 108 -5.92 -8.49 10.48
C THR A 108 -4.84 -9.48 10.93
N ARG A 109 -4.15 -9.20 12.04
CA ARG A 109 -3.16 -10.13 12.63
C ARG A 109 -3.79 -11.48 13.00
N SER A 110 -4.96 -11.45 13.62
CA SER A 110 -5.70 -12.67 13.98
C SER A 110 -6.11 -13.48 12.74
N LYS A 111 -6.53 -12.80 11.66
CA LYS A 111 -6.86 -13.45 10.37
C LYS A 111 -5.63 -14.08 9.73
N LEU A 112 -4.48 -13.38 9.72
CA LEU A 112 -3.22 -13.92 9.19
C LEU A 112 -2.80 -15.18 9.95
N LYS A 113 -2.79 -15.12 11.29
CA LYS A 113 -2.44 -16.27 12.14
C LYS A 113 -3.37 -17.47 11.90
N ARG A 114 -4.67 -17.21 11.75
CA ARG A 114 -5.64 -18.27 11.42
C ARG A 114 -5.36 -18.90 10.06
N TRP A 115 -5.04 -18.08 9.06
CA TRP A 115 -4.72 -18.56 7.72
C TRP A 115 -3.43 -19.39 7.72
N GLU A 116 -2.37 -18.95 8.43
CA GLU A 116 -1.12 -19.71 8.58
C GLU A 116 -1.34 -21.08 9.25
N ASN A 117 -2.21 -21.13 10.26
CA ASN A 117 -2.58 -22.41 10.88
C ASN A 117 -3.30 -23.34 9.88
N LEU A 118 -4.15 -22.81 9.00
CA LEU A 118 -4.86 -23.60 7.99
C LEU A 118 -3.94 -24.05 6.84
N SER A 119 -2.98 -23.22 6.43
CA SER A 119 -1.99 -23.61 5.42
C SER A 119 -1.06 -24.71 5.93
N ASN A 120 -0.67 -24.64 7.21
CA ASN A 120 0.12 -25.68 7.87
C ASN A 120 -0.67 -26.97 8.10
N LEU A 121 -2.00 -26.89 8.19
CA LEU A 121 -2.80 -28.09 8.14
C LEU A 121 -2.66 -28.71 6.77
N GLN A 122 -2.83 -28.02 5.64
CA GLN A 122 -2.78 -28.70 4.32
C GLN A 122 -1.53 -29.55 4.03
N SER A 123 -0.36 -29.25 4.60
CA SER A 123 0.83 -30.09 4.46
C SER A 123 0.76 -31.45 5.17
N TRP A 124 -0.22 -31.68 6.07
CA TRP A 124 -0.47 -32.99 6.72
C TRP A 124 -1.11 -34.05 5.83
N ARG A 125 -1.69 -33.64 4.68
CA ARG A 125 -2.47 -34.54 3.80
C ARG A 125 -1.60 -35.19 2.73
N THR A 126 -0.30 -34.92 2.77
CA THR A 126 0.69 -35.40 1.82
C THR A 126 1.82 -36.19 2.50
N GLY A 127 1.62 -36.60 3.76
CA GLY A 127 2.53 -37.46 4.53
C GLY A 127 2.01 -38.88 4.62
#